data_AF-A0A7V7BBT1-F1
#
_entry.id   AF-A0A7V7BBT1-F1
#
_cell.length_a   1.000
_cell.length_b   1.000
_cell.length_c   1.000
_cell.angle_alpha   90.00
_cell.angle_beta   90.00
_cell.angle_gamma   90.00
#
_symmetry.space_group_name_H-M   'P 1'
#
loop_
_entity.id
_entity.type
_entity.pdbx_description
1 polymer ?
#
loop_
_entity_poly.entity_id
_entity_poly.type
_entity_poly.pdbx_seq_one_letter_code
_entity_poly.pdbx_strand_id
1 'polypeptide(L)'
;MAKIEIQVDDNILSEASRILHSLGMDVEMAVNILLRRTIIEKGLPMTMTTPSLEPRNKITRVSGRSKLKITPEMVDEVWKAFLRYINGAEELTSLSKQVSLKTGMKNGSASIYLNFLANLVNEKPNTRALKFEDVEYLMSKIRTELGDDLYRKALKSLKKSIPYWRKNLSNSFADKVEEYCEKHSS
;
A
#
# COMPACT_ATOMS: atom_id res chain seq x y z
N MET A 1 -13.36 25.20 31.91
CA MET A 1 -13.57 23.95 31.14
C MET A 1 -14.93 24.03 30.47
N ALA A 2 -15.04 23.59 29.22
CA ALA A 2 -16.35 23.50 28.56
C ALA A 2 -17.05 22.20 29.02
N LYS A 3 -18.37 22.24 29.17
CA LYS A 3 -19.19 21.06 29.51
C LYS A 3 -19.95 20.62 28.27
N ILE A 4 -19.94 19.32 28.00
CA ILE A 4 -20.71 18.69 26.92
C ILE A 4 -21.67 17.69 27.58
N GLU A 5 -22.93 17.70 27.16
CA GLU A 5 -23.95 16.75 27.61
C GLU A 5 -24.47 16.01 26.37
N ILE A 6 -24.38 14.68 26.41
CA ILE A 6 -24.71 13.80 25.28
C ILE A 6 -25.74 12.80 25.77
N GLN A 7 -26.90 12.77 25.12
CA GLN A 7 -27.90 11.73 25.36
C GLN A 7 -27.52 10.48 24.56
N VAL A 8 -27.35 9.37 25.26
CA VAL A 8 -26.98 8.07 24.69
C VAL A 8 -27.88 7.01 25.33
N ASP A 9 -28.27 5.99 24.56
CA ASP A 9 -28.99 4.84 25.09
C ASP A 9 -28.17 4.15 26.20
N ASP A 10 -28.81 3.81 27.31
CA ASP A 10 -28.15 3.23 28.49
C ASP A 10 -27.44 1.90 28.18
N ASN A 11 -27.97 1.10 27.25
CA ASN A 11 -27.35 -0.16 26.86
C ASN A 11 -26.08 0.09 26.05
N ILE A 12 -26.10 1.08 25.16
CA ILE A 12 -24.92 1.48 24.39
C ILE A 12 -23.83 2.02 25.31
N LEU A 13 -24.21 2.90 26.24
CA LEU A 13 -23.26 3.51 27.17
C LEU A 13 -22.63 2.47 28.09
N SER A 14 -23.42 1.55 28.64
CA SER A 14 -22.93 0.50 29.51
C SER A 14 -22.00 -0.49 28.79
N GLU A 15 -22.34 -0.89 27.57
CA GLU A 15 -21.49 -1.79 26.78
C GLU A 15 -20.19 -1.11 26.35
N ALA A 16 -20.25 0.13 25.87
CA ALA A 16 -19.08 0.92 25.50
C ALA A 16 -18.16 1.14 26.71
N SER A 17 -18.73 1.50 27.87
CA SER A 17 -17.99 1.67 29.12
C SER A 17 -17.23 0.40 29.51
N ARG A 18 -17.89 -0.77 29.46
CA ARG A 18 -17.25 -2.06 29.76
C ARG A 18 -16.06 -2.35 28.85
N ILE A 19 -16.19 -2.09 27.56
CA ILE A 19 -15.12 -2.28 26.57
C ILE A 19 -13.96 -1.32 26.85
N LEU A 20 -14.24 -0.04 27.06
CA LEU A 20 -13.21 0.97 27.34
C LEU A 20 -12.45 0.65 28.64
N HIS A 21 -13.17 0.22 29.69
CA HIS A 21 -12.55 -0.18 30.95
C HIS A 21 -11.63 -1.38 30.78
N SER A 22 -11.97 -2.34 29.92
CA SER A 22 -11.07 -3.47 29.59
C SER A 22 -9.76 -3.03 28.92
N LEU A 23 -9.75 -1.84 28.31
CA LEU A 23 -8.57 -1.21 27.71
C LEU A 23 -7.88 -0.22 28.67
N GLY A 24 -8.32 -0.13 29.93
CA GLY A 24 -7.78 0.80 30.93
C GLY A 24 -8.20 2.25 30.71
N MET A 25 -9.34 2.49 30.05
CA MET A 25 -9.86 3.84 29.78
C MET A 25 -11.29 3.98 30.31
N ASP A 26 -11.64 5.17 30.79
CA ASP A 26 -13.04 5.54 31.06
C ASP A 26 -13.66 6.29 29.86
N VAL A 27 -14.98 6.51 29.91
CA VAL A 27 -15.74 7.17 28.84
C VAL A 27 -15.27 8.63 28.64
N GLU A 28 -14.98 9.34 29.72
CA GLU A 28 -14.57 10.74 29.66
C GLU A 28 -13.21 10.89 28.95
N MET A 29 -12.26 10.02 29.27
CA MET A 29 -10.95 9.98 28.65
C MET A 29 -11.06 9.60 27.18
N ALA A 30 -11.92 8.65 26.83
CA ALA A 30 -12.19 8.27 25.44
C ALA A 30 -12.76 9.44 24.63
N VAL A 31 -13.73 10.18 25.17
CA VAL A 31 -14.30 11.38 24.51
C VAL A 31 -13.25 12.47 24.36
N ASN A 32 -12.43 12.71 25.39
CA ASN A 32 -11.35 13.69 25.31
C ASN A 32 -10.30 13.34 24.24
N ILE A 33 -9.93 12.06 24.13
CA ILE A 33 -9.02 11.58 23.08
C ILE A 33 -9.64 11.75 21.70
N LEU A 34 -10.93 11.43 21.54
CA LEU A 34 -11.66 11.61 20.28
C LEU A 34 -11.63 13.07 19.82
N LEU A 35 -11.94 14.01 20.72
CA LEU A 35 -11.91 15.43 20.42
C LEU A 35 -10.49 15.91 20.06
N ARG A 36 -9.47 15.48 20.81
CA ARG A 36 -8.07 15.82 20.50
C ARG A 36 -7.63 15.29 19.14
N ARG A 37 -7.98 14.04 18.81
CA ARG A 37 -7.68 13.46 17.49
C ARG A 37 -8.37 14.22 16.37
N THR A 38 -9.61 14.64 16.59
CA THR A 38 -10.34 15.45 15.61
C THR A 38 -9.61 16.75 15.26
N ILE A 39 -8.99 17.39 16.27
CA ILE A 39 -8.16 18.59 16.07
C ILE A 39 -6.86 18.26 15.32
N ILE A 40 -6.14 17.22 15.75
CA ILE A 40 -4.83 16.84 15.18
C ILE A 40 -4.98 16.42 13.71
N GLU A 41 -6.00 15.62 13.41
CA GLU A 41 -6.22 15.05 12.07
C GLU A 41 -6.98 16.00 11.13
N LYS A 42 -7.44 17.16 11.64
CA LYS A 42 -8.28 18.13 10.91
C LYS A 42 -9.51 17.47 10.27
N GLY A 43 -10.11 16.50 10.96
CA GLY A 43 -11.20 15.68 10.46
C GLY A 43 -11.65 14.64 11.48
N LEU A 44 -12.76 13.96 11.23
CA LEU A 44 -13.27 12.93 12.14
C LEU A 44 -12.34 11.69 12.13
N PRO A 45 -11.89 11.21 13.29
CA PRO A 45 -10.92 10.10 13.39
C PRO A 45 -11.57 8.72 13.19
N MET A 46 -12.82 8.67 12.73
CA MET A 46 -13.58 7.46 12.44
C MET A 46 -14.53 7.68 11.25
N THR A 47 -14.76 6.62 10.46
CA THR A 47 -15.80 6.60 9.42
C THR A 47 -17.19 6.46 10.05
N MET A 48 -18.08 7.42 9.79
CA MET A 48 -19.43 7.54 10.38
C MET A 48 -20.49 6.58 9.81
N THR A 49 -20.11 5.55 9.06
CA THR A 49 -21.06 4.58 8.49
C THR A 49 -21.24 3.38 9.41
N THR A 50 -22.38 3.29 10.09
CA THR A 50 -22.86 2.04 10.71
C THR A 50 -23.23 1.04 9.61
N PRO A 51 -22.69 -0.19 9.60
CA PRO A 51 -23.16 -1.24 8.69
C PRO A 51 -24.61 -1.58 9.05
N SER A 52 -25.54 -1.45 8.09
CA SER A 52 -26.93 -1.87 8.26
C SER A 52 -27.00 -3.34 8.68
N LEU A 53 -27.70 -3.62 9.78
CA LEU A 53 -27.92 -4.96 10.34
C LEU A 53 -28.98 -5.71 9.52
N GLU A 54 -28.60 -6.22 8.35
CA GLU A 54 -29.36 -7.27 7.66
C GLU A 54 -28.89 -8.65 8.16
N PRO A 55 -29.81 -9.54 8.60
CA PRO A 55 -29.44 -10.85 9.11
C PRO A 55 -29.24 -11.82 7.95
N ARG A 56 -28.00 -12.11 7.54
CA ARG A 56 -27.72 -13.35 6.79
C ARG A 56 -26.25 -13.73 6.73
N ASN A 57 -26.00 -14.94 7.24
CA ASN A 57 -24.98 -15.90 6.81
C ASN A 57 -24.36 -15.61 5.44
N LYS A 58 -23.33 -14.76 5.41
CA LYS A 58 -22.20 -14.86 4.48
C LYS A 58 -20.98 -14.34 5.22
N ILE A 59 -19.99 -15.21 5.37
CA ILE A 59 -18.61 -14.83 5.66
C ILE A 59 -18.14 -14.02 4.45
N THR A 60 -18.51 -12.76 4.39
CA THR A 60 -17.96 -11.78 3.47
C THR A 60 -17.17 -10.82 4.30
N ARG A 61 -15.86 -11.04 4.33
CA ARG A 61 -14.86 -10.08 4.81
C ARG A 61 -15.05 -8.77 4.06
N VAL A 62 -15.86 -7.85 4.59
CA VAL A 62 -15.95 -6.49 4.06
C VAL A 62 -14.80 -5.70 4.67
N SER A 63 -13.62 -5.86 4.06
CA SER A 63 -12.51 -4.94 4.27
C SER A 63 -12.99 -3.56 3.82
N GLY A 64 -13.21 -2.64 4.76
CA GLY A 64 -13.24 -1.22 4.45
C GLY A 64 -12.00 -0.89 3.64
N ARG A 65 -12.16 -0.58 2.35
CA ARG A 65 -11.05 -0.23 1.46
C ARG A 65 -10.52 1.15 1.86
N SER A 66 -9.82 1.24 2.99
CA SER A 66 -8.75 2.23 3.05
C SER A 66 -7.77 1.84 1.94
N LYS A 67 -7.44 2.78 1.07
CA LYS A 67 -6.30 2.61 0.17
C LYS A 67 -5.07 2.64 1.08
N LEU A 68 -4.72 1.50 1.68
CA LEU A 68 -3.47 1.32 2.41
C LEU A 68 -2.37 1.90 1.54
N LYS A 69 -1.78 3.01 2.01
CA LYS A 69 -0.71 3.70 1.31
C LYS A 69 0.50 2.78 1.38
N ILE A 70 1.05 2.42 0.21
CA ILE A 70 2.27 1.63 0.14
C ILE A 70 3.40 2.47 0.74
N THR A 71 4.02 1.96 1.81
CA THR A 71 5.12 2.61 2.54
C THR A 71 6.48 2.13 2.01
N PRO A 72 7.57 2.88 2.23
CA PRO A 72 8.92 2.47 1.83
C PRO A 72 9.32 1.09 2.38
N GLU A 73 8.95 0.77 3.62
CA GLU A 73 9.26 -0.51 4.26
C GLU A 73 8.57 -1.68 3.55
N MET A 74 7.37 -1.45 2.99
CA MET A 74 6.70 -2.45 2.16
C MET A 74 7.45 -2.68 0.84
N VAL A 75 7.99 -1.62 0.23
CA VAL A 75 8.77 -1.70 -1.02
C VAL A 75 10.11 -2.40 -0.77
N ASP A 76 10.74 -2.18 0.39
CA ASP A 76 11.93 -2.91 0.83
C ASP A 76 11.68 -4.41 0.97
N GLU A 77 10.53 -4.78 1.53
CA GLU A 77 10.20 -6.20 1.66
C GLU A 77 9.88 -6.85 0.31
N VAL A 78 9.25 -6.12 -0.62
CA VAL A 78 9.13 -6.54 -2.01
C VAL A 78 10.51 -6.79 -2.62
N TRP A 79 11.47 -5.88 -2.40
CA TRP A 79 12.83 -6.04 -2.93
C TRP A 79 13.50 -7.31 -2.40
N LYS A 80 13.46 -7.54 -1.07
CA LYS A 80 13.98 -8.78 -0.47
C LYS A 80 13.31 -10.02 -1.04
N ALA A 81 11.99 -9.99 -1.23
CA ALA A 81 11.25 -11.08 -1.84
C ALA A 81 11.66 -11.30 -3.30
N PHE A 82 11.90 -10.23 -4.06
CA PHE A 82 12.40 -10.30 -5.42
C PHE A 82 13.81 -10.91 -5.51
N LEU A 83 14.70 -10.61 -4.56
CA LEU A 83 16.01 -11.27 -4.48
C LEU A 83 15.90 -12.79 -4.31
N ARG A 84 14.88 -13.26 -3.58
CA ARG A 84 14.62 -14.71 -3.44
C ARG A 84 14.09 -15.33 -4.73
N TYR A 85 13.30 -14.59 -5.50
CA TYR A 85 12.82 -15.00 -6.82
C TYR A 85 13.98 -15.18 -7.82
N ILE A 86 14.88 -14.19 -7.94
CA ILE A 86 16.00 -14.29 -8.88
C ILE A 86 16.98 -15.42 -8.55
N ASN A 87 17.09 -15.79 -7.26
CA ASN A 87 17.88 -16.91 -6.79
C ASN A 87 17.20 -18.28 -7.03
N GLY A 88 16.02 -18.30 -7.68
CA GLY A 88 15.28 -19.52 -7.98
C GLY A 88 14.64 -20.19 -6.76
N ALA A 89 14.57 -19.49 -5.62
CA ALA A 89 14.11 -20.09 -4.37
C ALA A 89 12.58 -20.26 -4.32
N GLU A 90 11.82 -19.33 -4.94
CA GLU A 90 10.36 -19.30 -4.85
C GLU A 90 9.66 -18.63 -6.04
N GLU A 91 8.40 -19.03 -6.27
CA GLU A 91 7.48 -18.44 -7.24
C GLU A 91 6.91 -17.09 -6.77
N LEU A 92 6.68 -16.15 -7.71
CA LEU A 92 6.15 -14.80 -7.42
C LEU A 92 4.81 -14.81 -6.65
N THR A 93 3.96 -15.83 -6.91
CA THR A 93 2.67 -15.99 -6.24
C THR A 93 2.82 -16.32 -4.75
N SER A 94 3.84 -17.10 -4.39
CA SER A 94 4.15 -17.38 -2.97
C SER A 94 4.71 -16.13 -2.30
N LEU A 95 5.67 -15.48 -2.96
CA LEU A 95 6.37 -14.31 -2.44
C LEU A 95 5.41 -13.12 -2.20
N SER A 96 4.46 -12.88 -3.10
CA SER A 96 3.45 -11.83 -2.92
C SER A 96 2.59 -12.04 -1.67
N LYS A 97 2.20 -13.30 -1.37
CA LYS A 97 1.48 -13.64 -0.14
C LYS A 97 2.36 -13.39 1.10
N GLN A 98 3.63 -13.76 1.05
CA GLN A 98 4.55 -13.56 2.17
C GLN A 98 4.78 -12.08 2.47
N VAL A 99 5.04 -11.26 1.44
CA VAL A 99 5.15 -9.79 1.58
C VAL A 99 3.88 -9.23 2.20
N SER A 100 2.71 -9.68 1.72
CA SER A 100 1.42 -9.25 2.23
C SER A 100 1.23 -9.58 3.70
N LEU A 101 1.55 -10.80 4.12
CA LEU A 101 1.45 -11.26 5.50
C LEU A 101 2.42 -10.51 6.43
N LYS A 102 3.64 -10.24 5.96
CA LYS A 102 4.71 -9.65 6.77
C LYS A 102 4.55 -8.14 6.98
N THR A 103 4.04 -7.43 5.97
CA THR A 103 4.02 -5.96 5.97
C THR A 103 2.63 -5.35 6.06
N GLY A 104 1.57 -6.15 5.84
CA GLY A 104 0.22 -5.63 5.66
C GLY A 104 -0.04 -5.02 4.28
N MET A 105 0.92 -5.05 3.36
CA MET A 105 0.70 -4.68 1.96
C MET A 105 -0.42 -5.55 1.37
N LYS A 106 -1.30 -4.98 0.55
CA LYS A 106 -2.32 -5.78 -0.15
C LYS A 106 -1.63 -6.78 -1.08
N ASN A 107 -2.05 -8.04 -1.05
CA ASN A 107 -1.47 -9.08 -1.91
C ASN A 107 -1.46 -8.69 -3.41
N GLY A 108 -2.52 -8.05 -3.90
CA GLY A 108 -2.55 -7.54 -5.27
C GLY A 108 -1.49 -6.46 -5.56
N SER A 109 -1.20 -5.58 -4.59
CA SER A 109 -0.12 -4.60 -4.70
C SER A 109 1.25 -5.29 -4.69
N ALA A 110 1.48 -6.23 -3.77
CA ALA A 110 2.72 -7.00 -3.73
C ALA A 110 2.97 -7.75 -5.04
N SER A 111 1.92 -8.38 -5.58
CA SER A 111 1.97 -9.07 -6.87
C SER A 111 2.31 -8.12 -8.03
N ILE A 112 1.71 -6.93 -8.08
CA ILE A 112 2.03 -5.94 -9.12
C ILE A 112 3.50 -5.52 -9.04
N TYR A 113 4.02 -5.22 -7.84
CA TYR A 113 5.42 -4.81 -7.66
C TYR A 113 6.41 -5.92 -8.05
N LEU A 114 6.16 -7.15 -7.60
CA LEU A 114 7.01 -8.30 -7.91
C LEU A 114 7.02 -8.62 -9.41
N ASN A 115 5.85 -8.60 -10.06
CA ASN A 115 5.78 -8.77 -11.51
C ASN A 115 6.46 -7.62 -12.26
N PHE A 116 6.35 -6.39 -11.75
CA PHE A 116 7.03 -5.24 -12.33
C PHE A 116 8.55 -5.46 -12.36
N LEU A 117 9.13 -5.83 -11.23
CA LEU A 117 10.56 -6.17 -11.10
C LEU A 117 10.98 -7.35 -11.98
N ALA A 118 10.19 -8.43 -11.99
CA ALA A 118 10.45 -9.58 -12.85
C ALA A 118 10.46 -9.19 -14.33
N ASN A 119 9.53 -8.33 -14.76
CA ASN A 119 9.51 -7.83 -16.13
C ASN A 119 10.72 -6.96 -16.46
N LEU A 120 11.18 -6.12 -15.51
CA LEU A 120 12.38 -5.29 -15.69
C LEU A 120 13.62 -6.14 -16.03
N VAL A 121 13.94 -7.12 -15.17
CA VAL A 121 15.15 -7.93 -15.34
C VAL A 121 15.07 -8.89 -16.54
N ASN A 122 13.86 -9.26 -16.95
CA ASN A 122 13.61 -10.12 -18.12
C ASN A 122 13.38 -9.33 -19.43
N GLU A 123 13.58 -8.02 -19.43
CA GLU A 123 13.41 -7.14 -20.61
C GLU A 123 11.99 -7.17 -21.23
N LYS A 124 10.97 -7.49 -20.41
CA LYS A 124 9.56 -7.54 -20.80
C LYS A 124 8.85 -6.22 -20.49
N PRO A 125 7.89 -5.76 -21.32
CA PRO A 125 7.17 -4.54 -21.04
C PRO A 125 6.22 -4.68 -19.84
N ASN A 126 6.04 -3.59 -19.11
CA ASN A 126 5.08 -3.44 -18.02
C ASN A 126 3.84 -2.69 -18.48
N THR A 127 2.67 -3.19 -18.10
CA THR A 127 1.37 -2.54 -18.38
C THR A 127 0.80 -1.82 -17.17
N ARG A 128 1.21 -2.20 -15.96
CA ARG A 128 0.87 -1.52 -14.71
C ARG A 128 1.91 -0.43 -14.40
N ALA A 129 1.44 0.69 -13.88
CA ALA A 129 2.29 1.75 -13.35
C ALA A 129 2.41 1.62 -11.82
N LEU A 130 3.58 1.99 -11.30
CA LEU A 130 3.85 2.17 -9.87
C LEU A 130 3.91 3.67 -9.54
N LYS A 131 4.14 4.03 -8.28
CA LYS A 131 4.55 5.41 -8.01
C LYS A 131 5.95 5.62 -8.61
N PHE A 132 6.20 6.79 -9.16
CA PHE A 132 7.46 7.04 -9.85
C PHE A 132 8.65 6.99 -8.90
N GLU A 133 8.47 7.49 -7.67
CA GLU A 133 9.49 7.43 -6.61
C GLU A 133 9.87 5.99 -6.27
N ASP A 134 8.87 5.09 -6.25
CA ASP A 134 9.08 3.66 -6.02
C ASP A 134 9.83 3.01 -7.22
N VAL A 135 9.62 3.48 -8.45
CA VAL A 135 10.38 3.04 -9.63
C VAL A 135 11.85 3.47 -9.55
N GLU A 136 12.11 4.74 -9.24
CA GLU A 136 13.48 5.26 -9.10
C GLU A 136 14.26 4.49 -8.03
N TYR A 137 13.63 4.25 -6.88
CA TYR A 137 14.20 3.46 -5.81
C TYR A 137 14.59 2.05 -6.27
N LEU A 138 13.65 1.33 -6.90
CA LEU A 138 13.88 -0.04 -7.36
C LEU A 138 14.93 -0.10 -8.49
N MET A 139 14.97 0.88 -9.38
CA MET A 139 16.00 0.97 -10.42
C MET A 139 17.39 1.21 -9.82
N SER A 140 17.49 2.06 -8.79
CA SER A 140 18.73 2.26 -8.02
C SER A 140 19.19 0.96 -7.34
N LYS A 141 18.26 0.20 -6.76
CA LYS A 141 18.53 -1.13 -6.18
C LYS A 141 19.02 -2.13 -7.21
N ILE A 142 18.41 -2.19 -8.39
CA ILE A 142 18.89 -3.04 -9.49
C ILE A 142 20.32 -2.67 -9.87
N ARG A 143 20.64 -1.38 -10.01
CA ARG A 143 22.00 -0.93 -10.37
C ARG A 143 23.02 -1.30 -9.30
N THR A 144 22.72 -0.99 -8.03
CA THR A 144 23.66 -1.11 -6.92
C THR A 144 23.86 -2.54 -6.43
N GLU A 145 22.81 -3.37 -6.47
CA GLU A 145 22.85 -4.73 -5.90
C GLU A 145 22.91 -5.84 -6.97
N LEU A 146 22.41 -5.60 -8.19
CA LEU A 146 22.35 -6.61 -9.26
C LEU A 146 23.28 -6.31 -10.45
N GLY A 147 23.91 -5.14 -10.46
CA GLY A 147 24.91 -4.73 -11.45
C GLY A 147 24.35 -4.12 -12.73
N ASP A 148 25.26 -3.54 -13.52
CA ASP A 148 24.93 -2.70 -14.68
C ASP A 148 24.27 -3.48 -15.83
N ASP A 149 24.52 -4.79 -15.95
CA ASP A 149 23.91 -5.60 -17.00
C ASP A 149 22.41 -5.78 -16.82
N LEU A 150 21.98 -6.09 -15.58
CA LEU A 150 20.56 -6.17 -15.25
C LEU A 150 19.90 -4.80 -15.24
N TYR A 151 20.63 -3.76 -14.82
CA TYR A 151 20.17 -2.38 -14.93
C TYR A 151 19.89 -1.97 -16.39
N ARG A 152 20.77 -2.32 -17.33
CA ARG A 152 20.58 -2.05 -18.76
C ARG A 152 19.36 -2.78 -19.34
N LYS A 153 19.10 -4.02 -18.92
CA LYS A 153 17.87 -4.76 -19.28
C LYS A 153 16.63 -4.07 -18.71
N ALA A 154 16.70 -3.62 -17.46
CA ALA A 154 15.61 -2.88 -16.81
C ALA A 154 15.29 -1.56 -17.54
N LEU A 155 16.30 -0.79 -17.95
CA LEU A 155 16.10 0.42 -18.76
C LEU A 155 15.41 0.12 -20.10
N LYS A 156 15.83 -0.95 -20.78
CA LYS A 156 15.15 -1.39 -22.02
C LYS A 156 13.70 -1.80 -21.77
N SER A 157 13.42 -2.52 -20.67
CA SER A 157 12.04 -2.86 -20.27
C SER A 157 11.19 -1.62 -20.04
N LEU A 158 11.70 -0.62 -19.31
CA LEU A 158 11.00 0.65 -19.10
C LEU A 158 10.70 1.34 -20.43
N LYS A 159 11.69 1.47 -21.32
CA LYS A 159 11.49 2.06 -22.66
C LYS A 159 10.41 1.33 -23.48
N LYS A 160 10.39 -0.01 -23.46
CA LYS A 160 9.34 -0.82 -24.13
C LYS A 160 7.94 -0.60 -23.55
N SER A 161 7.84 -0.12 -22.31
CA SER A 161 6.57 0.08 -21.60
C SER A 161 5.93 1.44 -21.89
N ILE A 162 6.73 2.45 -22.25
CA ILE A 162 6.30 3.83 -22.50
C ILE A 162 5.15 3.93 -23.51
N PRO A 163 5.18 3.28 -24.70
CA PRO A 163 4.10 3.40 -25.67
C PRO A 163 2.74 2.94 -25.12
N TYR A 164 2.75 1.87 -24.31
CA TYR A 164 1.53 1.39 -23.66
C TYR A 164 1.01 2.39 -22.65
N TRP A 165 1.88 2.96 -21.81
CA TRP A 165 1.48 3.94 -20.81
C TRP A 165 0.99 5.25 -21.42
N ARG A 166 1.64 5.78 -22.45
CA ARG A 166 1.16 6.97 -23.18
C ARG A 166 -0.24 6.78 -23.74
N LYS A 167 -0.53 5.59 -24.25
CA LYS A 167 -1.84 5.28 -24.85
C LYS A 167 -2.93 5.05 -23.81
N ASN A 168 -2.61 4.42 -22.68
CA ASN A 168 -3.61 3.87 -21.76
C ASN A 168 -3.68 4.56 -20.38
N LEU A 169 -2.69 5.38 -20.03
CA LEU A 169 -2.67 6.12 -18.78
C LEU A 169 -2.79 7.62 -19.09
N SER A 170 -3.75 8.29 -18.46
CA SER A 170 -4.01 9.72 -18.65
C SER A 170 -3.07 10.64 -17.86
N ASN A 171 -2.03 10.08 -17.23
CA ASN A 171 -1.11 10.81 -16.35
C ASN A 171 0.29 10.95 -16.96
N SER A 172 1.08 11.87 -16.41
CA SER A 172 2.48 12.12 -16.81
C SER A 172 3.46 11.00 -16.44
N PHE A 173 2.97 9.80 -16.09
CA PHE A 173 3.84 8.70 -15.69
C PHE A 173 4.78 8.28 -16.82
N ALA A 174 4.27 8.18 -18.05
CA ALA A 174 5.07 7.80 -19.20
C ALA A 174 6.19 8.82 -19.49
N ASP A 175 5.89 10.12 -19.37
CA ASP A 175 6.86 11.18 -19.63
C ASP A 175 7.97 11.20 -18.57
N LYS A 176 7.62 11.02 -17.28
CA LYS A 176 8.61 10.89 -16.20
C LYS A 176 9.55 9.70 -16.42
N VAL A 177 9.01 8.56 -16.86
CA VAL A 177 9.83 7.38 -17.14
C VAL A 177 10.70 7.58 -18.39
N GLU A 178 10.20 8.27 -19.42
CA GLU A 178 10.99 8.63 -20.60
C GLU A 178 12.18 9.51 -20.22
N GLU A 179 11.93 10.59 -19.49
CA GLU A 179 12.98 11.51 -18.99
C GLU A 179 14.01 10.77 -18.12
N TYR A 180 13.56 9.87 -17.24
CA TYR A 180 14.45 9.02 -16.46
C TYR A 180 15.34 8.16 -17.35
N CYS A 181 14.75 7.51 -18.37
CA CYS A 181 15.50 6.64 -19.27
C CYS A 181 16.52 7.42 -20.09
N GLU A 182 16.21 8.63 -20.56
CA GLU A 182 17.13 9.49 -21.30
C GLU A 182 18.34 9.89 -20.45
N LYS A 183 18.11 10.33 -19.21
CA LYS A 183 19.16 10.68 -18.23
C LYS A 183 20.14 9.55 -17.94
N HIS A 184 19.68 8.30 -18.00
CA HIS A 184 20.47 7.11 -17.66
C HIS A 184 20.94 6.30 -18.89
N SER A 185 20.69 6.81 -20.11
CA SER A 185 21.18 6.21 -21.35
C SER A 185 22.49 6.86 -21.86
N SER A 186 22.99 7.87 -21.14
CA SER A 186 24.24 8.58 -21.41
C SER A 186 25.36 8.00 -20.57
#